data_AF-A5IYW7-F1
#
_entry.id   AF-A5IYW7-F1
#
_cell.length_a   1.000
_cell.length_b   1.000
_cell.length_c   1.000
_cell.angle_alpha   90.00
_cell.angle_beta   90.00
_cell.angle_gamma   90.00
#
_symmetry.space_group_name_H-M   'P 1'
#
loop_
_entity.id
_entity.type
_entity.pdbx_description
1 polymer ?
#
loop_
_entity_poly.entity_id
_entity_poly.type
_entity_poly.pdbx_seq_one_letter_code
_entity_poly.pdbx_strand_id
1 'polypeptide(L)'
;MNNLSHNIILNKAQYEQFLNTFRLNIEYLSEFLVSKIHEDKAQNELIFCIQNFDNKEQIFTKVAYLKGSYVYFEIFNLLINDFECFVFDMGGTLLDSKKMLQNENIKKVNELARIGKKIIIATSGSYFNFENYFEKINFNMPLICANGAMIYDNKTLNLTSGLEMLKEEANEIMNKCNELGLAYYIFHDSGMAGINVENSSAYKQNKEATGMKKESRVLNPESNFFDDKKIYKVFVTFESYQADKIKALISFCKKFKKLHTMQTHSNFLDIGIACSKASALNNISNEHKINLAKTAVFGDSDNDLPLFDIAKVSFAHSSARLSVLKSVHYVSSKDNNENWISWLIDNLFV
;
A
#
# COMPACT_ATOMS: atom_id res chain seq x y z
N MET A 1 4.98 20.20 9.08
CA MET A 1 4.66 18.86 8.57
C MET A 1 3.45 18.39 9.37
N ASN A 2 2.29 18.26 8.73
CA ASN A 2 1.11 17.70 9.37
C ASN A 2 1.42 16.22 9.63
N ASN A 3 1.84 15.88 10.86
CA ASN A 3 2.11 14.50 11.25
C ASN A 3 0.76 13.79 11.31
N LEU A 4 0.38 13.15 10.21
CA LEU A 4 -0.76 12.21 10.06
C LEU A 4 -0.53 10.91 10.86
N SER A 5 0.28 10.95 11.91
CA SER A 5 0.79 9.77 12.59
C SER A 5 -0.11 9.38 13.75
N HIS A 6 -0.48 8.11 13.80
CA HIS A 6 -1.07 7.50 14.99
C HIS A 6 0.00 7.05 16.01
N ASN A 7 1.29 7.29 15.71
CA ASN A 7 2.41 6.98 16.57
C ASN A 7 2.88 8.24 17.34
N ILE A 8 3.03 8.10 18.66
CA ILE A 8 3.50 9.13 19.58
C ILE A 8 4.86 8.70 20.11
N ILE A 9 5.90 9.39 19.66
CA ILE A 9 7.29 9.07 20.01
C ILE A 9 7.72 9.92 21.21
N LEU A 10 8.09 9.27 22.30
CA LEU A 10 8.50 9.87 23.57
C LEU A 10 9.98 9.60 23.83
N ASN A 11 10.71 10.55 24.41
CA ASN A 11 12.04 10.25 24.96
C ASN A 11 11.91 9.32 26.18
N LYS A 12 13.02 8.69 26.62
CA LYS A 12 13.00 7.76 27.76
C LYS A 12 12.28 8.29 29.01
N ALA A 13 12.55 9.53 29.43
CA ALA A 13 11.94 10.09 30.65
C ALA A 13 10.42 10.28 30.50
N GLN A 14 9.98 10.76 29.33
CA GLN A 14 8.55 10.90 29.00
C GLN A 14 7.87 9.54 28.93
N TYR A 15 8.52 8.54 28.34
CA TYR A 15 7.97 7.18 28.23
C TYR A 15 7.84 6.51 29.60
N GLU A 16 8.87 6.59 30.45
CA GLU A 16 8.81 6.08 31.84
C GLU A 16 7.71 6.78 32.65
N GLN A 17 7.55 8.10 32.49
CA GLN A 17 6.44 8.82 33.12
C GLN A 17 5.08 8.36 32.58
N PHE A 18 4.98 8.13 31.27
CA PHE A 18 3.78 7.62 30.63
C PHE A 18 3.42 6.23 31.19
N LEU A 19 4.35 5.29 31.28
CA LEU A 19 4.09 3.95 31.83
C LEU A 19 3.58 3.98 33.28
N ASN A 20 4.01 4.96 34.08
CA ASN A 20 3.57 5.12 35.46
C ASN A 20 2.19 5.75 35.61
N THR A 21 1.72 6.51 34.60
CA THR A 21 0.55 7.39 34.75
C THR A 21 -0.52 7.21 33.67
N PHE A 22 -0.19 6.55 32.57
CA PHE A 22 -0.96 6.41 31.34
C PHE A 22 -1.60 7.72 30.89
N ARG A 23 -0.86 8.84 30.98
CA ARG A 23 -1.34 10.14 30.53
C ARG A 23 -0.26 10.94 29.83
N LEU A 24 -0.68 11.78 28.89
CA LEU A 24 0.16 12.76 28.22
C LEU A 24 -0.45 14.16 28.37
N ASN A 25 0.39 15.18 28.53
CA ASN A 25 -0.07 16.56 28.42
C ASN A 25 -0.33 16.85 26.94
N ILE A 26 -1.54 17.33 26.64
CA ILE A 26 -2.02 17.64 25.30
C ILE A 26 -1.15 18.69 24.61
N GLU A 27 -0.50 19.56 25.37
CA GLU A 27 0.43 20.60 24.88
C GLU A 27 1.70 20.02 24.26
N TYR A 28 2.04 18.75 24.54
CA TYR A 28 3.18 18.06 23.93
C TYR A 28 2.80 17.25 22.68
N LEU A 29 1.52 17.21 22.32
CA LEU A 29 1.03 16.53 21.13
C LEU A 29 0.96 17.50 19.94
N SER A 30 1.07 16.96 18.72
CA SER A 30 0.86 17.78 17.52
C SER A 30 -0.60 18.24 17.43
N GLU A 31 -0.85 19.40 16.82
CA GLU A 31 -2.22 19.88 16.58
C GLU A 31 -3.09 18.83 15.89
N PHE A 32 -2.51 18.03 15.00
CA PHE A 32 -3.19 16.91 14.35
C PHE A 32 -3.64 15.83 15.34
N LEU A 33 -2.73 15.36 16.22
CA LEU A 33 -3.06 14.37 17.24
C LEU A 33 -4.11 14.90 18.21
N VAL A 34 -3.99 16.17 18.60
CA VAL A 34 -4.98 16.85 19.45
C VAL A 34 -6.36 16.87 18.78
N SER A 35 -6.43 17.24 17.49
CA SER A 35 -7.68 17.19 16.71
C SER A 35 -8.27 15.78 16.69
N LYS A 36 -7.45 14.75 16.43
CA LYS A 36 -7.88 13.35 16.40
C LYS A 36 -8.41 12.87 17.75
N ILE A 37 -7.73 13.21 18.84
CA ILE A 37 -8.18 12.85 20.20
C ILE A 37 -9.51 13.52 20.54
N HIS A 38 -9.73 14.77 20.09
CA HIS A 38 -11.01 15.45 20.28
C HIS A 38 -12.14 14.86 19.42
N GLU A 39 -11.85 14.46 18.18
CA GLU A 39 -12.77 13.70 17.32
C GLU A 39 -13.14 12.35 17.95
N ASP A 40 -12.15 11.62 18.45
CA ASP A 40 -12.31 10.29 19.04
C ASP A 40 -13.16 10.28 20.31
N LYS A 41 -13.23 11.40 21.05
CA LYS A 41 -14.07 11.50 22.25
C LYS A 41 -15.55 11.16 21.97
N ALA A 42 -16.00 11.28 20.72
CA ALA A 42 -17.35 10.92 20.31
C ALA A 42 -17.53 9.41 19.98
N GLN A 43 -16.45 8.68 19.69
CA GLN A 43 -16.49 7.32 19.11
C GLN A 43 -15.70 6.27 19.93
N ASN A 44 -14.63 6.65 20.63
CA ASN A 44 -13.73 5.77 21.41
C ASN A 44 -13.17 4.60 20.58
N GLU A 45 -12.72 4.91 19.36
CA GLU A 45 -12.28 3.92 18.37
C GLU A 45 -10.85 4.14 17.87
N LEU A 46 -10.22 5.30 18.11
CA LEU A 46 -8.86 5.51 17.64
C LEU A 46 -7.83 4.78 18.49
N ILE A 47 -6.94 4.08 17.80
CA ILE A 47 -5.78 3.43 18.39
C ILE A 47 -4.56 4.32 18.15
N PHE A 48 -3.75 4.48 19.20
CA PHE A 48 -2.46 5.14 19.16
C PHE A 48 -1.37 4.15 19.54
N CYS A 49 -0.19 4.29 18.96
CA CYS A 49 1.00 3.58 19.41
C CYS A 49 1.89 4.56 20.16
N ILE A 50 2.24 4.25 21.40
CA ILE A 50 3.20 5.02 22.19
C ILE A 50 4.55 4.34 22.06
N GLN A 51 5.53 5.06 21.52
CA GLN A 51 6.86 4.54 21.24
C GLN A 51 7.91 5.22 22.11
N ASN A 52 8.80 4.42 22.68
CA ASN A 52 10.04 4.90 23.28
C ASN A 52 11.08 5.17 22.17
N PHE A 53 11.58 6.40 22.10
CA PHE A 53 12.55 6.82 21.10
C PHE A 53 13.86 6.02 21.18
N ASP A 54 14.30 5.67 22.38
CA ASP A 54 15.64 5.13 22.63
C ASP A 54 15.70 3.63 22.36
N ASN A 55 14.81 2.84 22.96
CA ASN A 55 14.81 1.37 22.83
C ASN A 55 13.80 0.83 21.81
N LYS A 56 12.99 1.71 21.18
CA LYS A 56 11.94 1.37 20.19
C LYS A 56 10.81 0.49 20.71
N GLU A 57 10.68 0.35 22.03
CA GLU A 57 9.52 -0.28 22.66
C GLU A 57 8.25 0.47 22.27
N GLN A 58 7.18 -0.27 22.01
CA GLN A 58 5.93 0.24 21.43
C GLN A 58 4.74 -0.42 22.12
N ILE A 59 3.77 0.39 22.54
CA ILE A 59 2.53 -0.08 23.19
C ILE A 59 1.32 0.55 22.50
N PHE A 60 0.36 -0.29 22.12
CA PHE A 60 -0.93 0.17 21.63
C PHE A 60 -1.80 0.66 22.78
N THR A 61 -2.47 1.78 22.55
CA THR A 61 -3.33 2.44 23.52
C THR A 61 -4.54 3.05 22.85
N LYS A 62 -5.59 3.30 23.61
CA LYS A 62 -6.75 4.11 23.20
C LYS A 62 -7.01 5.21 24.22
N VAL A 63 -7.69 6.27 23.81
CA VAL A 63 -8.02 7.38 24.70
C VAL A 63 -9.12 6.94 25.67
N ALA A 64 -8.84 6.97 26.96
CA ALA A 64 -9.83 6.68 27.99
C ALA A 64 -10.70 7.91 28.26
N TYR A 65 -10.07 9.07 28.56
CA TYR A 65 -10.76 10.34 28.79
C TYR A 65 -9.78 11.52 28.80
N LEU A 66 -10.31 12.74 28.76
CA LEU A 66 -9.53 13.99 28.93
C LEU A 66 -9.88 14.65 30.26
N LYS A 67 -8.88 15.18 30.98
CA LYS A 67 -9.09 15.95 32.21
C LYS A 67 -8.03 17.06 32.33
N GLY A 68 -8.48 18.31 32.28
CA GLY A 68 -7.58 19.48 32.22
C GLY A 68 -6.74 19.43 30.95
N SER A 69 -5.44 19.72 31.06
CA SER A 69 -4.48 19.63 29.95
C SER A 69 -3.97 18.20 29.69
N TYR A 70 -4.58 17.17 30.29
CA TYR A 70 -4.11 15.78 30.13
C TYR A 70 -5.10 14.89 29.39
N VAL A 71 -4.55 14.06 28.51
CA VAL A 71 -5.22 12.92 27.87
C VAL A 71 -4.80 11.66 28.61
N TYR A 72 -5.76 10.87 29.06
CA TYR A 72 -5.55 9.59 29.73
C TYR A 72 -5.80 8.46 28.74
N PHE A 73 -4.96 7.44 28.81
CA PHE A 73 -4.95 6.30 27.91
C PHE A 73 -5.21 5.01 28.68
N GLU A 74 -5.69 4.01 27.97
CA GLU A 74 -5.72 2.62 28.43
C GLU A 74 -4.98 1.74 27.42
N ILE A 75 -4.36 0.66 27.90
CA ILE A 75 -3.66 -0.31 27.05
C ILE A 75 -4.69 -0.96 26.13
N PHE A 76 -4.34 -1.04 24.84
CA PHE A 76 -5.11 -1.75 23.84
C PHE A 76 -4.34 -2.98 23.40
N ASN A 77 -4.82 -4.17 23.78
CA ASN A 77 -4.23 -5.41 23.29
C ASN A 77 -4.86 -5.77 21.95
N LEU A 78 -4.04 -6.11 20.97
CA LEU A 78 -4.55 -6.62 19.70
C LEU A 78 -4.98 -8.07 19.90
N LEU A 79 -6.29 -8.33 19.95
CA LEU A 79 -6.78 -9.69 19.93
C LEU A 79 -7.02 -10.10 18.49
N ILE A 80 -6.52 -11.27 18.07
CA ILE A 80 -6.69 -11.70 16.68
C ILE A 80 -8.18 -11.79 16.28
N ASN A 81 -9.06 -12.04 17.24
CA ASN A 81 -10.51 -12.14 17.04
C ASN A 81 -11.21 -10.79 16.84
N ASP A 82 -10.59 -9.68 17.22
CA ASP A 82 -11.15 -8.34 16.99
C ASP A 82 -11.00 -7.89 15.54
N PHE A 83 -10.13 -8.55 14.78
CA PHE A 83 -9.87 -8.27 13.38
C PHE A 83 -10.56 -9.30 12.48
N GLU A 84 -11.30 -8.82 11.50
CA GLU A 84 -12.00 -9.64 10.51
C GLU A 84 -11.27 -9.67 9.17
N CYS A 85 -10.49 -8.62 8.86
CA CYS A 85 -9.83 -8.45 7.58
C CYS A 85 -8.35 -8.06 7.73
N PHE A 86 -7.51 -8.64 6.89
CA PHE A 86 -6.10 -8.33 6.79
C PHE A 86 -5.77 -8.00 5.34
N VAL A 87 -5.16 -6.83 5.14
CA VAL A 87 -4.78 -6.31 3.83
C VAL A 87 -3.27 -6.26 3.75
N PHE A 88 -2.70 -6.88 2.73
CA PHE A 88 -1.26 -6.93 2.56
C PHE A 88 -0.87 -6.30 1.22
N ASP A 89 0.07 -5.36 1.26
CA ASP A 89 0.83 -5.03 0.06
C ASP A 89 1.71 -6.21 -0.40
N MET A 90 2.05 -6.23 -1.68
CA MET A 90 2.95 -7.22 -2.26
C MET A 90 4.41 -6.77 -2.22
N GLY A 91 4.74 -5.67 -2.89
CA GLY A 91 6.10 -5.36 -3.30
C GLY A 91 6.87 -4.60 -2.24
N GLY A 92 7.73 -5.28 -1.48
CA GLY A 92 8.42 -4.70 -0.33
C GLY A 92 7.80 -5.15 0.99
N THR A 93 6.52 -5.54 0.98
CA THR A 93 5.77 -6.03 2.14
C THR A 93 5.79 -7.56 2.25
N LEU A 94 5.05 -8.27 1.38
CA LEU A 94 5.07 -9.74 1.31
C LEU A 94 6.31 -10.28 0.59
N LEU A 95 6.80 -9.51 -0.38
CA LEU A 95 8.01 -9.80 -1.14
C LEU A 95 9.20 -9.09 -0.51
N ASP A 96 10.30 -9.83 -0.36
CA ASP A 96 11.56 -9.30 0.13
C ASP A 96 12.28 -8.42 -0.90
N SER A 97 13.49 -7.96 -0.56
CA SER A 97 14.32 -7.15 -1.45
C SER A 97 14.72 -7.87 -2.75
N LYS A 98 14.70 -9.21 -2.75
CA LYS A 98 14.99 -10.07 -3.91
C LYS A 98 13.72 -10.47 -4.69
N LYS A 99 12.57 -9.88 -4.34
CA LYS A 99 11.26 -10.18 -4.93
C LYS A 99 10.80 -11.61 -4.70
N MET A 100 11.21 -12.21 -3.58
CA MET A 100 10.81 -13.57 -3.20
C MET A 100 9.83 -13.55 -2.04
N LEU A 101 8.94 -14.55 -2.01
CA LEU A 101 8.05 -14.77 -0.86
C LEU A 101 8.81 -15.46 0.27
N GLN A 102 8.65 -14.91 1.47
CA GLN A 102 9.16 -15.52 2.69
C GLN A 102 8.18 -16.58 3.19
N ASN A 103 8.66 -17.82 3.34
CA ASN A 103 7.81 -18.98 3.62
C ASN A 103 6.99 -18.82 4.92
N GLU A 104 7.56 -18.29 6.00
CA GLU A 104 6.82 -18.14 7.26
C GLU A 104 5.78 -17.03 7.18
N ASN A 105 6.08 -15.91 6.51
CA ASN A 105 5.09 -14.86 6.27
C ASN A 105 3.87 -15.42 5.50
N ILE A 106 4.11 -16.21 4.45
CA ILE A 106 3.01 -16.81 3.67
C ILE A 106 2.26 -17.89 4.44
N LYS A 107 2.96 -18.73 5.21
CA LYS A 107 2.31 -19.70 6.10
C LYS A 107 1.35 -19.00 7.07
N LYS A 108 1.78 -17.88 7.66
CA LYS A 108 0.96 -17.10 8.60
C LYS A 108 -0.24 -16.45 7.92
N VAL A 109 -0.04 -15.82 6.75
CA VAL A 109 -1.16 -15.26 5.95
C VAL A 109 -2.18 -16.35 5.61
N ASN A 110 -1.71 -17.54 5.22
CA ASN A 110 -2.58 -18.66 4.89
C ASN A 110 -3.25 -19.28 6.13
N GLU A 111 -2.66 -19.15 7.31
CA GLU A 111 -3.27 -19.53 8.58
C GLU A 111 -4.41 -18.58 8.95
N LEU A 112 -4.22 -17.26 8.80
CA LEU A 112 -5.28 -16.27 8.99
C LEU A 112 -6.50 -16.57 8.09
N ALA A 113 -6.26 -16.89 6.82
CA ALA A 113 -7.31 -17.31 5.91
C ALA A 113 -8.05 -18.57 6.41
N ARG A 114 -7.30 -19.57 6.92
CA ARG A 114 -7.85 -20.84 7.43
C ARG A 114 -8.72 -20.66 8.67
N ILE A 115 -8.40 -19.70 9.54
CA ILE A 115 -9.24 -19.36 10.71
C ILE A 115 -10.38 -18.38 10.37
N GLY A 116 -10.68 -18.20 9.07
CA GLY A 116 -11.84 -17.45 8.59
C GLY A 116 -11.62 -15.94 8.45
N LYS A 117 -10.39 -15.44 8.55
CA LYS A 117 -10.13 -14.01 8.28
C LYS A 117 -10.23 -13.73 6.78
N LYS A 118 -10.73 -12.54 6.46
CA LYS A 118 -10.74 -12.00 5.10
C LYS A 118 -9.32 -11.54 4.75
N ILE A 119 -8.74 -12.08 3.69
CA ILE A 119 -7.39 -11.75 3.24
C ILE A 119 -7.49 -11.05 1.88
N ILE A 120 -7.04 -9.79 1.84
CA ILE A 120 -6.96 -8.96 0.64
C ILE A 120 -5.50 -8.69 0.32
N ILE A 121 -5.16 -8.78 -0.96
CA ILE A 121 -3.86 -8.35 -1.47
C ILE A 121 -4.03 -7.07 -2.27
N ALA A 122 -3.18 -6.07 -2.00
CA ALA A 122 -3.27 -4.76 -2.63
C ALA A 122 -1.91 -4.29 -3.19
N THR A 123 -1.77 -4.26 -4.51
CA THR A 123 -0.49 -3.98 -5.20
C THR A 123 -0.58 -2.83 -6.21
N SER A 124 0.55 -2.15 -6.41
CA SER A 124 0.72 -1.15 -7.48
C SER A 124 0.91 -1.76 -8.86
N GLY A 125 1.38 -3.00 -8.91
CA GLY A 125 1.66 -3.72 -10.15
C GLY A 125 0.42 -4.37 -10.76
N SER A 126 0.64 -4.97 -11.92
CA SER A 126 -0.40 -5.73 -12.63
C SER A 126 -0.59 -7.12 -12.01
N TYR A 127 -1.79 -7.68 -12.13
CA TYR A 127 -2.07 -9.08 -11.78
C TYR A 127 -1.06 -10.03 -12.45
N PHE A 128 -0.79 -9.80 -13.73
CA PHE A 128 0.12 -10.63 -14.54
C PHE A 128 1.57 -10.59 -14.05
N ASN A 129 1.98 -9.58 -13.27
CA ASN A 129 3.32 -9.53 -12.67
C ASN A 129 3.47 -10.52 -11.52
N PHE A 130 2.36 -10.86 -10.88
CA PHE A 130 2.33 -11.55 -9.59
C PHE A 130 1.58 -12.89 -9.62
N GLU A 131 1.14 -13.35 -10.79
CA GLU A 131 0.32 -14.56 -10.94
C GLU A 131 0.91 -15.78 -10.20
N ASN A 132 2.21 -16.08 -10.42
CA ASN A 132 2.90 -17.20 -9.77
C ASN A 132 3.02 -17.04 -8.23
N TYR A 133 2.88 -15.82 -7.72
CA TYR A 133 2.91 -15.53 -6.29
C TYR A 133 1.52 -15.71 -5.68
N PHE A 134 0.48 -15.29 -6.38
CA PHE A 134 -0.92 -15.43 -5.95
C PHE A 134 -1.32 -16.89 -5.75
N GLU A 135 -0.81 -17.81 -6.57
CA GLU A 135 -1.03 -19.26 -6.39
C GLU A 135 -0.55 -19.80 -5.02
N LYS A 136 0.34 -19.09 -4.32
CA LYS A 136 0.90 -19.49 -3.02
C LYS A 136 0.19 -18.84 -1.84
N ILE A 137 -0.70 -17.88 -2.09
CA ILE A 137 -1.34 -17.06 -1.07
C ILE A 137 -2.84 -17.36 -1.07
N ASN A 138 -3.38 -17.77 0.07
CA ASN A 138 -4.80 -18.08 0.24
C ASN A 138 -5.61 -16.79 0.49
N PHE A 139 -5.53 -15.82 -0.42
CA PHE A 139 -6.43 -14.68 -0.39
C PHE A 139 -7.85 -15.14 -0.76
N ASN A 140 -8.83 -14.65 -0.01
CA ASN A 140 -10.23 -15.09 -0.14
C ASN A 140 -11.19 -13.93 -0.42
N MET A 141 -10.64 -12.75 -0.72
CA MET A 141 -11.34 -11.53 -1.13
C MET A 141 -10.72 -10.98 -2.42
N PRO A 142 -11.42 -10.10 -3.15
CA PRO A 142 -10.92 -9.56 -4.42
C PRO A 142 -9.52 -8.95 -4.33
N LEU A 143 -8.73 -9.15 -5.40
CA LEU A 143 -7.38 -8.62 -5.52
C LEU A 143 -7.44 -7.16 -5.98
N ILE A 144 -6.72 -6.28 -5.29
CA ILE A 144 -6.55 -4.89 -5.69
C ILE A 144 -5.22 -4.78 -6.46
N CYS A 145 -5.29 -4.47 -7.74
CA CYS A 145 -4.14 -4.29 -8.62
C CYS A 145 -4.06 -2.87 -9.16
N ALA A 146 -2.91 -2.53 -9.77
CA ALA A 146 -2.70 -1.25 -10.43
C ALA A 146 -2.94 -0.02 -9.53
N ASN A 147 -2.70 -0.12 -8.22
CA ASN A 147 -3.04 0.90 -7.21
C ASN A 147 -4.55 1.18 -7.08
N GLY A 148 -5.39 0.18 -7.35
CA GLY A 148 -6.84 0.30 -7.23
C GLY A 148 -7.57 0.55 -8.54
N ALA A 149 -6.85 0.72 -9.65
CA ALA A 149 -7.46 0.90 -10.96
C ALA A 149 -8.08 -0.40 -11.51
N MET A 150 -7.64 -1.57 -11.02
CA MET A 150 -8.10 -2.87 -11.49
C MET A 150 -8.37 -3.79 -10.29
N ILE A 151 -9.56 -4.38 -10.26
CA ILE A 151 -9.98 -5.33 -9.22
C ILE A 151 -10.29 -6.67 -9.88
N TYR A 152 -9.69 -7.74 -9.37
CA TYR A 152 -9.88 -9.10 -9.87
C TYR A 152 -10.62 -9.95 -8.84
N ASP A 153 -11.54 -10.79 -9.32
CA ASP A 153 -12.21 -11.78 -8.49
C ASP A 153 -11.22 -12.78 -7.91
N ASN A 154 -11.44 -13.23 -6.68
CA ASN A 154 -10.46 -14.07 -5.99
C ASN A 154 -10.50 -15.56 -6.38
N LYS A 155 -11.56 -16.01 -7.06
CA LYS A 155 -11.72 -17.41 -7.46
C LYS A 155 -11.40 -17.61 -8.93
N THR A 156 -12.01 -16.79 -9.77
CA THR A 156 -11.89 -16.84 -11.22
C THR A 156 -10.68 -16.09 -11.74
N LEU A 157 -10.14 -15.15 -10.95
CA LEU A 157 -9.04 -14.26 -11.34
C LEU A 157 -9.35 -13.43 -12.60
N ASN A 158 -10.65 -13.25 -12.88
CA ASN A 158 -11.13 -12.36 -13.93
C ASN A 158 -11.24 -10.93 -13.41
N LEU A 159 -11.00 -9.95 -14.30
CA LEU A 159 -11.21 -8.54 -14.00
C LEU A 159 -12.70 -8.28 -13.76
N THR A 160 -13.07 -7.84 -12.55
CA THR A 160 -14.45 -7.52 -12.19
C THR A 160 -14.74 -6.02 -12.22
N SER A 161 -13.73 -5.19 -11.98
CA SER A 161 -13.83 -3.74 -12.07
C SER A 161 -12.54 -3.15 -12.59
N GLY A 162 -12.65 -2.16 -13.48
CA GLY A 162 -11.52 -1.48 -14.07
C GLY A 162 -11.84 -0.03 -14.38
N LEU A 163 -10.96 0.88 -13.97
CA LEU A 163 -11.07 2.31 -14.26
C LEU A 163 -10.45 2.62 -15.62
N GLU A 164 -11.26 2.44 -16.65
CA GLU A 164 -10.85 2.59 -18.05
C GLU A 164 -10.50 4.05 -18.39
N MET A 165 -9.34 4.24 -19.01
CA MET A 165 -8.92 5.51 -19.61
C MET A 165 -9.61 5.69 -20.96
N LEU A 166 -9.90 6.94 -21.35
CA LEU A 166 -10.33 7.21 -22.72
C LEU A 166 -9.19 6.82 -23.67
N LYS A 167 -9.52 6.09 -24.74
CA LYS A 167 -8.54 5.54 -25.68
C LYS A 167 -7.72 6.65 -26.35
N GLU A 168 -8.36 7.77 -26.66
CA GLU A 168 -7.72 8.95 -27.24
C GLU A 168 -6.68 9.55 -26.27
N GLU A 169 -7.06 9.72 -24.99
CA GLU A 169 -6.15 10.25 -23.96
C GLU A 169 -4.95 9.31 -23.74
N ALA A 170 -5.19 8.00 -23.68
CA ALA A 170 -4.14 7.00 -23.57
C ALA A 170 -3.18 7.04 -24.77
N ASN A 171 -3.71 7.12 -26.00
CA ASN A 171 -2.91 7.24 -27.22
C ASN A 171 -2.05 8.51 -27.23
N GLU A 172 -2.59 9.65 -26.80
CA GLU A 172 -1.83 10.89 -26.67
C GLU A 172 -0.68 10.79 -25.67
N ILE A 173 -0.90 10.10 -24.54
CA ILE A 173 0.15 9.85 -23.53
C ILE A 173 1.22 8.91 -24.09
N MET A 174 0.84 7.84 -24.78
CA MET A 174 1.77 6.90 -25.41
C MET A 174 2.64 7.61 -26.46
N ASN A 175 2.03 8.45 -27.31
CA ASN A 175 2.76 9.28 -28.27
C ASN A 175 3.74 10.23 -27.58
N LYS A 176 3.34 10.85 -26.47
CA LYS A 176 4.23 11.73 -25.70
C LYS A 176 5.40 10.95 -25.07
N CYS A 177 5.15 9.73 -24.58
CA CYS A 177 6.22 8.87 -24.07
C CYS A 177 7.22 8.49 -25.17
N ASN A 178 6.73 8.18 -26.38
CA ASN A 178 7.56 7.89 -27.55
C ASN A 178 8.40 9.10 -27.97
N GLU A 179 7.80 10.29 -28.06
CA GLU A 179 8.49 11.55 -28.36
C GLU A 179 9.63 11.82 -27.37
N LEU A 180 9.40 11.55 -26.08
CA LEU A 180 10.39 11.72 -25.03
C LEU A 180 11.41 10.57 -24.96
N GLY A 181 11.23 9.48 -25.72
CA GLY A 181 12.08 8.28 -25.65
C GLY A 181 12.03 7.60 -24.28
N LEU A 182 10.85 7.55 -23.66
CA LEU A 182 10.62 6.88 -22.39
C LEU A 182 10.16 5.44 -22.62
N ALA A 183 10.57 4.55 -21.72
CA ALA A 183 10.05 3.18 -21.64
C ALA A 183 8.79 3.17 -20.78
N TYR A 184 7.77 2.42 -21.21
CA TYR A 184 6.51 2.34 -20.46
C TYR A 184 5.80 1.01 -20.68
N TYR A 185 4.86 0.72 -19.81
CA TYR A 185 4.00 -0.44 -19.85
C TYR A 185 2.54 -0.01 -19.87
N ILE A 186 1.72 -0.70 -20.64
CA ILE A 186 0.28 -0.52 -20.72
C ILE A 186 -0.39 -1.68 -20.01
N PHE A 187 -1.22 -1.39 -19.02
CA PHE A 187 -2.06 -2.39 -18.38
C PHE A 187 -3.42 -2.36 -19.07
N HIS A 188 -3.80 -3.48 -19.67
CA HIS A 188 -5.04 -3.63 -20.40
C HIS A 188 -5.86 -4.82 -19.86
N ASP A 189 -7.11 -4.93 -20.33
CA ASP A 189 -8.08 -5.95 -19.90
C ASP A 189 -7.58 -7.39 -19.97
N SER A 190 -6.76 -7.69 -20.97
CA SER A 190 -6.28 -9.05 -21.25
C SER A 190 -4.78 -9.26 -20.98
N GLY A 191 -4.05 -8.29 -20.42
CA GLY A 191 -2.60 -8.42 -20.29
C GLY A 191 -1.82 -7.14 -19.98
N MET A 192 -0.52 -7.21 -20.23
CA MET A 192 0.38 -6.07 -20.18
C MET A 192 1.24 -6.00 -21.44
N ALA A 193 1.41 -4.79 -21.98
CA ALA A 193 2.30 -4.54 -23.12
C ALA A 193 3.41 -3.58 -22.73
N GLY A 194 4.68 -3.94 -23.00
CA GLY A 194 5.82 -3.06 -22.79
C GLY A 194 6.23 -2.37 -24.10
N ILE A 195 6.47 -1.06 -24.06
CA ILE A 195 6.92 -0.25 -25.20
C ILE A 195 8.25 0.42 -24.87
N ASN A 196 9.16 0.41 -25.84
CA ASN A 196 10.53 0.91 -25.75
C ASN A 196 11.27 0.36 -24.51
N VAL A 197 10.97 -0.88 -24.11
CA VAL A 197 11.47 -1.46 -22.83
C VAL A 197 12.99 -1.52 -22.78
N GLU A 198 13.66 -1.55 -23.92
CA GLU A 198 15.11 -1.41 -24.07
C GLU A 198 15.66 -0.06 -23.60
N ASN A 199 14.83 0.94 -23.32
CA ASN A 199 15.23 2.18 -22.67
C ASN A 199 15.18 2.13 -21.14
N SER A 200 14.65 1.04 -20.55
CA SER A 200 14.56 0.85 -19.09
C SER A 200 15.75 0.05 -18.55
N SER A 201 16.49 0.58 -17.56
CA SER A 201 17.51 -0.22 -16.87
C SER A 201 16.89 -1.39 -16.10
N ALA A 202 15.70 -1.18 -15.53
CA ALA A 202 14.96 -2.22 -14.81
C ALA A 202 14.68 -3.42 -15.72
N TYR A 203 14.28 -3.18 -16.98
CA TYR A 203 14.14 -4.24 -17.97
C TYR A 203 15.48 -4.89 -18.36
N LYS A 204 16.54 -4.11 -18.55
CA LYS A 204 17.88 -4.64 -18.91
C LYS A 204 18.47 -5.55 -17.84
N GLN A 205 18.33 -5.16 -16.57
CA GLN A 205 18.84 -5.90 -15.42
C GLN A 205 17.98 -7.13 -15.11
N ASN A 206 16.69 -7.06 -15.42
CA ASN A 206 15.72 -8.12 -15.15
C ASN A 206 15.18 -8.76 -16.44
N LYS A 207 16.05 -8.96 -17.46
CA LYS A 207 15.66 -9.63 -18.72
C LYS A 207 14.98 -10.98 -18.48
N GLU A 208 15.29 -11.62 -17.36
CA GLU A 208 14.78 -12.93 -16.95
C GLU A 208 13.74 -12.91 -15.82
N ALA A 209 13.17 -11.76 -15.39
CA ALA A 209 12.32 -11.67 -14.19
C ALA A 209 11.05 -12.57 -14.17
N THR A 210 11.27 -13.86 -13.90
CA THR A 210 10.95 -14.68 -12.72
C THR A 210 9.52 -14.75 -12.17
N GLY A 211 8.53 -14.10 -12.78
CA GLY A 211 7.15 -14.18 -12.26
C GLY A 211 6.02 -14.19 -13.28
N MET A 212 6.26 -13.77 -14.52
CA MET A 212 5.20 -13.57 -15.51
C MET A 212 5.07 -14.77 -16.44
N LYS A 213 3.84 -15.24 -16.69
CA LYS A 213 3.56 -16.13 -17.82
C LYS A 213 3.84 -15.38 -19.12
N LYS A 214 4.55 -16.03 -20.04
CA LYS A 214 5.04 -15.40 -21.28
C LYS A 214 3.89 -14.97 -22.18
N GLU A 215 2.74 -15.62 -22.07
CA GLU A 215 1.53 -15.36 -22.86
C GLU A 215 0.83 -14.04 -22.49
N SER A 216 1.01 -13.55 -21.26
CA SER A 216 0.32 -12.36 -20.75
C SER A 216 1.10 -11.06 -20.94
N ARG A 217 2.30 -11.14 -21.52
CA ARG A 217 3.18 -10.00 -21.76
C ARG A 217 3.62 -9.92 -23.21
N VAL A 218 3.28 -8.80 -23.87
CA VAL A 218 3.74 -8.50 -25.23
C VAL A 218 4.74 -7.35 -25.18
N LEU A 219 5.82 -7.43 -25.96
CA LEU A 219 6.84 -6.39 -26.02
C LEU A 219 6.88 -5.78 -27.41
N ASN A 220 6.88 -4.45 -27.46
CA ASN A 220 6.88 -3.65 -28.67
C ASN A 220 5.88 -4.19 -29.74
N PRO A 221 4.59 -4.38 -29.39
CA PRO A 221 3.59 -4.81 -30.36
C PRO A 221 3.40 -3.79 -31.49
N GLU A 222 2.75 -4.24 -32.57
CA GLU A 222 2.31 -3.37 -33.66
C GLU A 222 1.30 -2.30 -33.18
N SER A 223 1.18 -1.20 -33.92
CA SER A 223 0.39 -0.03 -33.52
C SER A 223 -1.09 -0.31 -33.31
N ASN A 224 -1.65 -1.29 -34.00
CA ASN A 224 -3.06 -1.69 -33.92
C ASN A 224 -3.35 -2.66 -32.74
N PHE A 225 -2.34 -3.09 -31.97
CA PHE A 225 -2.52 -4.08 -30.91
C PHE A 225 -3.50 -3.65 -29.81
N PHE A 226 -3.61 -2.34 -29.58
CA PHE A 226 -4.51 -1.76 -28.59
C PHE A 226 -5.88 -1.41 -29.16
N ASP A 227 -6.17 -1.75 -30.42
CA ASP A 227 -7.38 -1.24 -31.06
C ASP A 227 -8.68 -1.78 -30.46
N ASP A 228 -8.62 -3.03 -30.00
CA ASP A 228 -9.71 -3.78 -29.38
C ASP A 228 -9.57 -3.90 -27.85
N LYS A 229 -8.62 -3.19 -27.24
CA LYS A 229 -8.29 -3.32 -25.81
C LYS A 229 -8.74 -2.12 -25.00
N LYS A 230 -9.19 -2.41 -23.80
CA LYS A 230 -9.40 -1.40 -22.75
C LYS A 230 -8.08 -1.09 -22.06
N ILE A 231 -7.76 0.20 -21.92
CA ILE A 231 -6.53 0.65 -21.25
C ILE A 231 -6.88 1.17 -19.86
N TYR A 232 -6.19 0.67 -18.85
CA TYR A 232 -6.42 1.05 -17.45
C TYR A 232 -5.29 1.90 -16.87
N LYS A 233 -4.07 1.74 -17.39
CA LYS A 233 -2.89 2.42 -16.85
C LYS A 233 -1.75 2.50 -17.86
N VAL A 234 -1.05 3.63 -17.86
CA VAL A 234 0.28 3.79 -18.45
C VAL A 234 1.29 3.87 -17.32
N PHE A 235 2.20 2.91 -17.24
CA PHE A 235 3.21 2.78 -16.20
C PHE A 235 4.61 3.04 -16.79
N VAL A 236 5.13 4.24 -16.56
CA VAL A 236 6.38 4.72 -17.14
C VAL A 236 7.55 4.37 -16.23
N THR A 237 8.64 3.90 -16.81
CA THR A 237 9.91 3.64 -16.13
C THR A 237 10.99 4.56 -16.69
N PHE A 238 11.80 5.12 -15.80
CA PHE A 238 12.75 6.15 -16.18
C PHE A 238 13.99 6.16 -15.28
N GLU A 239 15.08 6.70 -15.80
CA GLU A 239 16.32 6.89 -15.07
C GLU A 239 16.42 8.31 -14.49
N SER A 240 17.30 8.50 -13.50
CA SER A 240 17.52 9.81 -12.87
C SER A 240 17.88 10.91 -13.88
N TYR A 241 18.66 10.60 -14.92
CA TYR A 241 19.00 11.54 -15.99
C TYR A 241 17.81 11.92 -16.89
N GLN A 242 16.69 11.20 -16.82
CA GLN A 242 15.46 11.49 -17.56
C GLN A 242 14.45 12.30 -16.73
N ALA A 243 14.83 12.81 -15.55
CA ALA A 243 13.93 13.54 -14.65
C ALA A 243 13.20 14.71 -15.34
N ASP A 244 13.87 15.45 -16.22
CA ASP A 244 13.24 16.58 -16.92
C ASP A 244 12.20 16.12 -17.96
N LYS A 245 12.41 14.95 -18.57
CA LYS A 245 11.42 14.32 -19.46
C LYS A 245 10.17 13.91 -18.68
N ILE A 246 10.36 13.39 -17.46
CA ILE A 246 9.24 13.05 -16.57
C ILE A 246 8.47 14.30 -16.14
N LYS A 247 9.16 15.39 -15.79
CA LYS A 247 8.48 16.67 -15.51
C LYS A 247 7.67 17.16 -16.71
N ALA A 248 8.22 17.05 -17.92
CA ALA A 248 7.51 17.40 -19.15
C ALA A 248 6.26 16.52 -19.37
N LEU A 249 6.37 15.21 -19.14
CA LEU A 249 5.25 14.27 -19.24
C LEU A 249 4.16 14.57 -18.20
N ILE A 250 4.54 14.80 -16.93
CA ILE A 250 3.61 15.18 -15.86
C ILE A 250 2.88 16.48 -16.24
N SER A 251 3.62 17.48 -16.73
CA SER A 251 3.03 18.75 -17.18
C SER A 251 2.02 18.53 -18.31
N PHE A 252 2.38 17.71 -19.30
CA PHE A 252 1.48 17.34 -20.40
C PHE A 252 0.20 16.67 -19.90
N CYS A 253 0.30 15.78 -18.91
CA CYS A 253 -0.86 15.05 -18.38
C CYS A 253 -1.86 15.94 -17.65
N LYS A 254 -1.48 17.14 -17.19
CA LYS A 254 -2.39 18.07 -16.49
C LYS A 254 -3.58 18.54 -17.33
N LYS A 255 -3.53 18.40 -18.65
CA LYS A 255 -4.65 18.73 -19.54
C LYS A 255 -5.82 17.75 -19.41
N PHE A 256 -5.57 16.52 -18.94
CA PHE A 256 -6.59 15.49 -18.80
C PHE A 256 -7.23 15.58 -17.41
N LYS A 257 -8.52 15.93 -17.37
CA LYS A 257 -9.21 16.25 -16.10
C LYS A 257 -9.35 15.06 -15.15
N LYS A 258 -9.46 13.83 -15.68
CA LYS A 258 -9.69 12.61 -14.89
C LYS A 258 -8.42 11.81 -14.60
N LEU A 259 -7.33 12.11 -15.32
CA LEU A 259 -6.08 11.37 -15.20
C LEU A 259 -5.17 12.01 -14.17
N HIS A 260 -4.51 11.16 -13.39
CA HIS A 260 -3.54 11.57 -12.39
C HIS A 260 -2.20 10.90 -12.65
N THR A 261 -1.15 11.61 -12.29
CA THR A 261 0.22 11.09 -12.30
C THR A 261 0.67 10.85 -10.86
N MET A 262 1.14 9.64 -10.55
CA MET A 262 1.65 9.30 -9.22
C MET A 262 3.02 8.64 -9.32
N GLN A 263 4.02 9.21 -8.66
CA GLN A 263 5.35 8.60 -8.59
C GLN A 263 5.37 7.55 -7.48
N THR A 264 5.34 6.27 -7.85
CA THR A 264 5.32 5.13 -6.90
C THR A 264 6.72 4.79 -6.40
N HIS A 265 7.72 4.82 -7.28
CA HIS A 265 9.13 4.66 -6.92
C HIS A 265 10.04 5.76 -7.46
N SER A 266 11.31 5.77 -7.08
CA SER A 266 12.29 6.75 -7.57
C SER A 266 12.40 6.80 -9.11
N ASN A 267 12.03 5.70 -9.77
CA ASN A 267 12.16 5.45 -11.21
C ASN A 267 10.85 4.99 -11.89
N PHE A 268 9.70 5.13 -11.24
CA PHE A 268 8.39 4.71 -11.77
C PHE A 268 7.33 5.80 -11.63
N LEU A 269 6.58 6.04 -12.71
CA LEU A 269 5.46 6.97 -12.76
C LEU A 269 4.21 6.26 -13.27
N ASP A 270 3.17 6.28 -12.46
CA ASP A 270 1.85 5.77 -12.79
C ASP A 270 1.02 6.88 -13.43
N ILE A 271 0.32 6.58 -14.53
CA ILE A 271 -0.65 7.47 -15.17
C ILE A 271 -1.94 6.70 -15.43
N GLY A 272 -3.06 7.19 -14.92
CA GLY A 272 -4.37 6.55 -15.07
C GLY A 272 -5.47 7.35 -14.39
N ILE A 273 -6.68 6.81 -14.37
CA ILE A 273 -7.81 7.41 -13.64
C ILE A 273 -7.46 7.48 -12.14
N ALA A 274 -7.81 8.60 -11.50
CA ALA A 274 -7.56 8.83 -10.08
C ALA A 274 -8.09 7.67 -9.21
N CYS A 275 -7.19 6.98 -8.50
CA CYS A 275 -7.54 5.92 -7.56
C CYS A 275 -6.40 5.67 -6.57
N SER A 276 -6.70 4.94 -5.50
CA SER A 276 -5.73 4.43 -4.55
C SER A 276 -6.11 3.01 -4.11
N LYS A 277 -5.17 2.31 -3.47
CA LYS A 277 -5.47 1.03 -2.81
C LYS A 277 -6.61 1.19 -1.80
N ALA A 278 -6.66 2.31 -1.09
CA ALA A 278 -7.71 2.63 -0.13
C ALA A 278 -9.08 2.89 -0.76
N SER A 279 -9.14 3.62 -1.88
CA SER A 279 -10.42 3.81 -2.58
C SER A 279 -10.99 2.49 -3.11
N ALA A 280 -10.12 1.61 -3.62
CA ALA A 280 -10.52 0.26 -4.04
C ALA A 280 -10.95 -0.60 -2.84
N LEU A 281 -10.23 -0.53 -1.72
CA LEU A 281 -10.60 -1.23 -0.49
C LEU A 281 -11.96 -0.76 0.05
N ASN A 282 -12.26 0.54 0.00
CA ASN A 282 -13.57 1.07 0.37
C ASN A 282 -14.70 0.47 -0.49
N ASN A 283 -14.50 0.37 -1.81
CA ASN A 283 -15.47 -0.25 -2.72
C ASN A 283 -15.70 -1.72 -2.38
N ILE A 284 -14.61 -2.49 -2.22
CA ILE A 284 -14.67 -3.91 -1.82
C ILE A 284 -15.34 -4.05 -0.45
N SER A 285 -15.06 -3.14 0.48
CA SER A 285 -15.63 -3.18 1.83
C SER A 285 -17.13 -2.99 1.83
N ASN A 286 -17.64 -2.08 1.00
CA ASN A 286 -19.08 -1.86 0.83
C ASN A 286 -19.76 -3.09 0.20
N GLU A 287 -19.16 -3.68 -0.83
CA GLU A 287 -19.72 -4.84 -1.53
C GLU A 287 -19.70 -6.11 -0.67
N HIS A 288 -18.59 -6.36 0.04
CA HIS A 288 -18.35 -7.58 0.81
C HIS A 288 -18.61 -7.42 2.32
N LYS A 289 -19.24 -6.30 2.72
CA LYS A 289 -19.57 -5.95 4.12
C LYS A 289 -18.37 -6.15 5.04
N ILE A 290 -17.24 -5.55 4.68
CA ILE A 290 -16.01 -5.55 5.49
C ILE A 290 -16.07 -4.35 6.42
N ASN A 291 -15.89 -4.60 7.72
CA ASN A 291 -15.75 -3.52 8.67
C ASN A 291 -14.28 -3.05 8.72
N LEU A 292 -14.04 -1.85 8.21
CA LEU A 292 -12.71 -1.24 8.19
C LEU A 292 -12.16 -0.95 9.61
N ALA A 293 -13.06 -0.71 10.58
CA ALA A 293 -12.70 -0.61 12.01
C ALA A 293 -12.29 -1.96 12.64
N LYS A 294 -12.33 -3.06 11.88
CA LYS A 294 -11.79 -4.38 12.22
C LYS A 294 -10.80 -4.89 11.18
N THR A 295 -10.11 -3.96 10.51
CA THR A 295 -9.15 -4.26 9.45
C THR A 295 -7.72 -3.90 9.86
N ALA A 296 -6.78 -4.81 9.63
CA ALA A 296 -5.35 -4.57 9.78
C ALA A 296 -4.69 -4.46 8.41
N VAL A 297 -3.79 -3.48 8.22
CA VAL A 297 -3.07 -3.25 6.96
C VAL A 297 -1.57 -3.41 7.16
N PHE A 298 -0.89 -4.02 6.18
CA PHE A 298 0.55 -4.16 6.11
C PHE A 298 1.05 -3.51 4.81
N GLY A 299 1.99 -2.56 4.93
CA GLY A 299 2.50 -1.81 3.78
C GLY A 299 3.87 -1.18 4.05
N ASP A 300 4.54 -0.70 3.00
CA ASP A 300 5.93 -0.21 3.06
C ASP A 300 6.17 1.12 2.33
N SER A 301 5.23 1.53 1.46
CA SER A 301 5.45 2.62 0.50
C SER A 301 4.30 3.65 0.47
N ASP A 302 4.52 4.76 -0.25
CA ASP A 302 3.64 5.95 -0.17
C ASP A 302 2.20 5.68 -0.62
N ASN A 303 2.01 4.74 -1.54
CA ASN A 303 0.71 4.30 -2.02
C ASN A 303 -0.08 3.47 -0.99
N ASP A 304 0.55 3.07 0.12
CA ASP A 304 -0.11 2.42 1.26
C ASP A 304 -0.60 3.41 2.32
N LEU A 305 -0.08 4.65 2.34
CA LEU A 305 -0.47 5.65 3.34
C LEU A 305 -2.00 5.84 3.44
N PRO A 306 -2.75 5.94 2.32
CA PRO A 306 -4.21 6.07 2.41
C PRO A 306 -4.90 4.83 3.00
N LEU A 307 -4.29 3.64 2.95
CA LEU A 307 -4.85 2.45 3.60
C LEU A 307 -4.75 2.56 5.12
N PHE A 308 -3.68 3.19 5.63
CA PHE A 308 -3.48 3.38 7.06
C PHE A 308 -4.53 4.30 7.68
N ASP A 309 -5.05 5.25 6.90
CA ASP A 309 -6.07 6.21 7.34
C ASP A 309 -7.45 5.58 7.52
N ILE A 310 -7.75 4.50 6.79
CA ILE A 310 -9.09 3.87 6.80
C ILE A 310 -9.13 2.58 7.62
N ALA A 311 -7.98 1.97 7.91
CA ALA A 311 -7.91 0.74 8.68
C ALA A 311 -7.79 1.00 10.19
N LYS A 312 -8.19 0.02 10.99
CA LYS A 312 -8.11 0.08 12.46
C LYS A 312 -6.69 0.17 12.98
N VAL A 313 -5.78 -0.59 12.37
CA VAL A 313 -4.34 -0.56 12.66
C VAL A 313 -3.55 -0.78 11.38
N SER A 314 -2.34 -0.23 11.35
CA SER A 314 -1.39 -0.42 10.26
C SER A 314 0.00 -0.80 10.75
N PHE A 315 0.70 -1.59 9.95
CA PHE A 315 2.02 -2.12 10.25
C PHE A 315 2.97 -1.93 9.06
N ALA A 316 4.23 -1.65 9.37
CA ALA A 316 5.32 -1.59 8.41
C ALA A 316 6.57 -2.26 8.98
N HIS A 317 7.44 -2.74 8.12
CA HIS A 317 8.77 -3.23 8.51
C HIS A 317 9.78 -2.08 8.67
N SER A 318 10.89 -2.33 9.34
CA SER A 318 11.88 -1.30 9.70
C SER A 318 12.56 -0.62 8.50
N SER A 319 12.63 -1.30 7.35
CA SER A 319 13.19 -0.78 6.09
C SER A 319 12.17 -0.08 5.17
N ALA A 320 10.92 0.13 5.63
CA ALA A 320 9.90 0.85 4.87
C ALA A 320 10.28 2.32 4.60
N ARG A 321 9.56 2.98 3.69
CA ARG A 321 9.82 4.39 3.39
C ARG A 321 9.68 5.29 4.61
N LEU A 322 10.50 6.34 4.67
CA LEU A 322 10.48 7.28 5.79
C LEU A 322 9.10 7.92 6.03
N SER A 323 8.36 8.21 4.97
CA SER A 323 6.97 8.66 5.01
C SER A 323 6.03 7.66 5.69
N VAL A 324 6.19 6.36 5.40
CA VAL A 324 5.45 5.26 6.03
C VAL A 324 5.85 5.09 7.49
N LEU A 325 7.16 5.04 7.79
CA LEU A 325 7.65 4.94 9.17
C LEU A 325 7.16 6.08 10.07
N LYS A 326 6.89 7.26 9.50
CA LYS A 326 6.33 8.41 10.20
C LYS A 326 4.82 8.35 10.40
N SER A 327 4.09 7.55 9.63
CA SER A 327 2.62 7.61 9.59
C SER A 327 1.95 6.33 10.11
N VAL A 328 2.63 5.19 10.01
CA VAL A 328 2.12 3.88 10.42
C VAL A 328 1.88 3.81 11.93
N HIS A 329 0.92 2.97 12.36
CA HIS A 329 0.70 2.77 13.80
C HIS A 329 1.89 2.08 14.44
N TYR A 330 2.39 0.99 13.86
CA TYR A 330 3.47 0.21 14.45
C TYR A 330 4.56 -0.13 13.43
N VAL A 331 5.80 0.09 13.83
CA VAL A 331 6.98 -0.29 13.04
C VAL A 331 7.59 -1.56 13.64
N SER A 332 7.64 -2.63 12.85
CA SER A 332 8.34 -3.86 13.22
C SER A 332 9.82 -3.59 13.45
N SER A 333 10.42 -4.30 14.42
CA SER A 333 11.87 -4.34 14.59
C SER A 333 12.57 -5.07 13.43
N LYS A 334 11.81 -5.87 12.67
CA LYS A 334 12.29 -6.66 11.54
C LYS A 334 12.17 -5.92 10.22
N ASP A 335 13.08 -6.23 9.30
CA ASP A 335 13.01 -5.74 7.91
C ASP A 335 12.20 -6.69 7.00
N ASN A 336 12.08 -6.36 5.71
CA ASN A 336 11.35 -7.17 4.74
C ASN A 336 12.10 -8.41 4.21
N ASN A 337 13.37 -8.59 4.56
CA ASN A 337 14.12 -9.83 4.30
C ASN A 337 13.94 -10.85 5.43
N GLU A 338 13.33 -10.42 6.53
CA GLU A 338 12.95 -11.27 7.65
C GLU A 338 11.46 -11.63 7.64
N ASN A 339 11.08 -12.58 8.49
CA ASN A 339 9.69 -13.01 8.68
C ASN A 339 8.88 -12.01 9.53
N TRP A 340 8.89 -10.74 9.15
CA TRP A 340 8.33 -9.64 9.93
C TRP A 340 6.81 -9.74 10.11
N ILE A 341 6.06 -10.23 9.10
CA ILE A 341 4.61 -10.42 9.18
C ILE A 341 4.28 -11.53 10.16
N SER A 342 4.94 -12.70 10.04
CA SER A 342 4.74 -13.79 10.99
C SER A 342 5.09 -13.36 12.40
N TRP A 343 6.24 -12.70 12.57
CA TRP A 343 6.68 -12.20 13.87
C TRP A 343 5.68 -11.22 14.48
N LEU A 344 5.17 -10.26 13.71
CA LEU A 344 4.17 -9.31 14.21
C LEU A 344 2.90 -10.02 14.67
N ILE A 345 2.38 -10.94 13.86
CA ILE A 345 1.15 -11.67 14.19
C ILE A 345 1.38 -12.53 15.44
N ASP A 346 2.49 -13.24 15.54
CA ASP A 346 2.77 -14.15 16.66
C ASP A 346 3.11 -13.46 17.98
N ASN A 347 3.60 -12.20 17.94
CA ASN A 347 4.08 -11.49 19.14
C ASN A 347 3.19 -10.32 19.56
N LEU A 348 2.40 -9.74 18.66
CA LEU A 348 1.53 -8.61 18.98
C LEU A 348 0.05 -8.97 19.06
N PHE A 349 -0.39 -9.95 18.27
CA PHE A 349 -1.78 -10.42 18.35
C PHE A 349 -1.86 -11.56 19.38
N VAL A 350 -2.71 -11.37 20.39
CA VAL A 350 -2.92 -12.33 21.51
C VAL A 350 -4.20 -13.13 21.30
#